data_AF-A0A1B3MWW7-F1
#
_entry.id   AF-A0A1B3MWW7-F1
#
_cell.length_a   1.000
_cell.length_b   1.000
_cell.length_c   1.000
_cell.angle_alpha   90.00
_cell.angle_beta   90.00
_cell.angle_gamma   90.00
#
_symmetry.space_group_name_H-M   'P 1'
#
loop_
_entity.id
_entity.type
_entity.pdbx_description
1 polymer ?
#
loop_
_entity_poly.entity_id
_entity_poly.type
_entity_poly.pdbx_seq_one_letter_code
_entity_poly.pdbx_strand_id
1 'polypeptide(L)' 'MHPSQVLPTRDMIAVYRPGGVMHCPDCGQSQWLIGRVMAECACCEAALPLDLGYRAWLDITNAPPRSLRL' A
#
# COMPACT_ATOMS: atom_id res chain seq x y z
N MET A 1 20.51 -12.93 11.32
CA MET A 1 19.14 -12.49 11.63
C MET A 1 18.87 -11.20 10.85
N HIS A 2 18.41 -11.30 9.61
CA HIS A 2 17.86 -10.16 8.86
C HIS A 2 16.51 -10.65 8.33
N PRO A 3 15.37 -10.06 8.74
CA PRO A 3 14.06 -10.54 8.33
C PRO A 3 13.88 -10.30 6.83
N SER A 4 13.57 -11.39 6.12
CA SER A 4 13.26 -11.45 4.69
C SER A 4 12.41 -10.27 4.24
N GLN A 5 13.06 -9.30 3.60
CA GLN A 5 12.35 -8.28 2.82
C GLN A 5 11.86 -9.01 1.57
N VAL A 6 10.62 -9.47 1.59
CA VAL A 6 9.92 -9.94 0.39
C VAL A 6 9.85 -8.73 -0.54
N LEU A 7 10.79 -8.61 -1.47
CA LEU A 7 10.66 -7.61 -2.53
C LEU A 7 9.34 -7.94 -3.26
N PRO A 8 8.43 -6.97 -3.42
CA PRO A 8 7.26 -7.18 -4.25
C PRO A 8 7.72 -7.66 -5.62
N THR A 9 7.18 -8.78 -6.08
CA THR A 9 7.30 -9.18 -7.48
C THR A 9 6.68 -8.07 -8.33
N ARG A 10 7.04 -8.00 -9.62
CA ARG A 10 6.63 -6.88 -10.49
C ARG A 10 5.09 -6.73 -10.62
N ASP A 11 4.35 -7.72 -10.15
CA ASP A 11 2.89 -7.80 -10.07
C ASP A 11 2.29 -7.51 -8.67
N MET A 12 3.11 -7.41 -7.60
CA MET A 12 2.62 -7.17 -6.24
C MET A 12 2.75 -5.69 -5.86
N ILE A 13 1.63 -5.02 -5.58
CA ILE A 13 1.62 -3.64 -5.13
C ILE A 13 2.06 -3.58 -3.66
N ALA A 14 3.11 -2.81 -3.37
CA ALA A 14 3.50 -2.49 -2.01
C ALA A 14 2.46 -1.56 -1.36
N VAL A 15 2.03 -1.89 -0.14
CA VAL A 15 1.03 -1.12 0.62
C VAL A 15 1.62 -0.67 1.96
N TYR A 16 1.29 0.55 2.38
CA TYR A 16 1.64 1.04 3.70
C TYR A 16 0.68 0.48 4.77
N ARG A 17 1.24 -0.11 5.83
CA ARG A 17 0.50 -0.70 6.95
C ARG A 17 0.82 0.04 8.25
N PRO A 18 -0.15 0.77 8.86
CA PRO A 18 0.03 1.36 10.17
C PRO A 18 0.09 0.27 11.26
N GLY A 19 0.81 0.56 12.35
CA GLY A 19 0.93 -0.34 13.50
C GLY A 19 2.33 -0.92 13.75
N GLY A 20 3.31 -0.57 12.91
CA GLY A 20 4.73 -0.92 13.12
C GLY A 20 5.67 0.00 12.34
N VAL A 21 6.98 -0.16 12.54
CA VAL A 21 7.98 0.57 11.74
C VAL A 21 8.00 -0.04 10.33
N MET A 22 7.73 0.79 9.33
CA MET A 22 7.77 0.45 7.91
C MET A 22 8.87 1.26 7.23
N HIS A 23 9.80 0.58 6.58
CA HIS A 23 10.85 1.21 5.78
C HIS A 23 10.37 1.42 4.35
N CYS A 24 10.76 2.56 3.77
CA CYS A 24 10.53 2.87 2.36
C CYS A 24 11.26 1.81 1.50
N PRO A 25 10.57 1.14 0.57
CA PRO A 25 11.19 0.13 -0.28
C PRO A 25 12.22 0.73 -1.25
N ASP A 26 12.11 2.02 -1.56
CA ASP A 26 13.02 2.72 -2.48
C ASP A 26 14.30 3.24 -1.80
N CYS A 27 14.18 3.87 -0.61
CA CYS A 27 15.33 4.53 0.04
C CYS A 27 15.67 4.00 1.45
N GLY A 28 14.87 3.07 1.99
CA GLY A 28 15.08 2.46 3.31
C GLY A 28 14.71 3.34 4.52
N GLN A 29 14.33 4.61 4.32
CA GLN A 29 13.94 5.51 5.42
C GLN A 29 12.55 5.18 5.97
N SER A 30 12.29 5.45 7.25
CA SER A 30 11.03 5.11 7.92
C SER A 30 10.16 6.32 8.26
N GLN A 31 10.52 7.52 7.79
CA GLN A 31 9.68 8.70 7.95
C GLN A 31 8.67 8.81 6.81
N TRP A 32 7.41 9.00 7.19
CA TRP A 32 6.29 9.04 6.27
C TRP A 32 5.34 10.19 6.60
N LEU A 33 4.85 10.85 5.56
CA LEU A 33 3.70 11.74 5.60
C LEU A 33 2.45 10.91 5.31
N ILE A 34 1.62 10.69 6.33
CA ILE A 34 0.45 9.81 6.22
C ILE A 34 -0.78 10.63 5.85
N GLY A 35 -1.27 10.43 4.63
CA GLY A 35 -2.53 10.99 4.14
C GLY A 35 -3.73 10.08 4.43
N ARG A 36 -4.86 10.37 3.78
CA ARG A 36 -6.09 9.56 3.90
C ARG A 36 -6.08 8.29 3.05
N VAL A 37 -5.31 8.29 1.96
CA VAL A 37 -5.31 7.22 0.94
C VAL A 37 -3.90 6.69 0.68
N MET A 38 -2.89 7.55 0.81
CA MET A 38 -1.49 7.25 0.54
C MET A 38 -0.62 7.62 1.74
N ALA A 39 0.53 6.97 1.84
CA ALA A 39 1.67 7.35 2.66
C ALA A 39 2.83 7.73 1.75
N GLU A 40 3.41 8.91 1.96
CA GLU A 40 4.53 9.42 1.15
C GLU A 40 5.81 9.45 1.97
N CYS A 41 6.92 8.96 1.40
CA CYS A 41 8.21 8.97 2.07
C CYS A 41 8.73 10.40 2.18
N ALA A 42 9.03 10.85 3.40
CA ALA A 42 9.52 12.20 3.64
C ALA A 42 10.95 12.46 3.11
N CYS A 43 11.64 11.43 2.61
CA CYS A 43 13.03 11.52 2.15
C CYS A 43 13.19 11.44 0.63
N CYS A 44 12.41 10.60 -0.05
CA CYS A 44 12.53 10.38 -1.49
C CYS A 44 11.21 10.51 -2.26
N GLU A 45 10.13 10.94 -1.59
CA GLU A 45 8.81 11.20 -2.19
C GLU A 45 8.11 9.94 -2.77
N ALA A 46 8.67 8.74 -2.56
CA ALA A 46 8.01 7.49 -2.92
C ALA A 46 6.68 7.34 -2.17
N ALA A 47 5.60 7.05 -2.91
CA ALA A 47 4.24 6.98 -2.38
C ALA A 47 3.69 5.55 -2.43
N LEU A 48 3.11 5.10 -1.32
CA LEU A 48 2.44 3.80 -1.20
C LEU A 48 0.97 4.00 -0.82
N PRO A 49 0.03 3.22 -1.39
CA PRO A 49 -1.35 3.20 -0.92
C PRO A 49 -1.46 2.61 0.48
N LEU A 50 -2.37 3.17 1.29
CA LEU A 50 -2.72 2.59 2.58
C LEU A 50 -3.46 1.26 2.37
N ASP A 51 -3.12 0.24 3.17
CA ASP A 51 -3.72 -1.11 3.06
C ASP A 51 -5.26 -1.08 3.01
N LEU A 52 -5.88 -0.27 3.86
CA LEU A 52 -7.34 -0.11 3.89
C LEU A 52 -7.89 0.46 2.58
N GLY A 53 -7.27 1.51 2.06
CA GLY A 53 -7.69 2.15 0.82
C GLY A 53 -7.48 1.23 -0.39
N TYR A 54 -6.36 0.51 -0.41
CA TYR A 54 -6.06 -0.47 -1.46
C TYR A 54 -7.07 -1.62 -1.48
N ARG A 55 -7.39 -2.19 -0.31
CA ARG A 55 -8.35 -3.30 -0.20
C ARG A 55 -9.77 -2.86 -0.61
N ALA A 56 -10.21 -1.68 -0.18
CA ALA A 56 -11.49 -1.12 -0.62
C ALA A 56 -11.56 -0.93 -2.15
N TRP A 57 -10.45 -0.50 -2.78
CA TRP A 57 -10.39 -0.37 -4.24
C TRP A 57 -10.42 -1.74 -4.95
N LEU A 58 -9.72 -2.74 -4.42
CA LEU A 58 -9.82 -4.10 -4.94
C LEU A 58 -11.24 -4.66 -4.82
N ASP A 59 -11.95 -4.39 -3.73
CA ASP A 59 -13.33 -4.82 -3.58
C ASP A 59 -14.26 -4.18 -4.62
N ILE A 60 -14.08 -2.90 -4.93
CA ILE A 60 -14.86 -2.20 -5.96
C ILE A 60 -14.55 -2.75 -7.37
N THR A 61 -13.27 -2.98 -7.68
CA THR A 61 -12.84 -3.41 -9.02
C THR A 61 -13.12 -4.89 -9.29
N ASN A 62 -13.10 -5.74 -8.26
CA ASN A 62 -13.42 -7.16 -8.37
C ASN A 62 -14.90 -7.47 -8.06
N ALA A 63 -15.71 -6.47 -7.69
CA ALA A 63 -17.14 -6.69 -7.46
C ALA A 63 -17.79 -7.22 -8.75
N PRO A 64 -18.53 -8.34 -8.69
CA PRO A 64 -19.32 -8.78 -9.83
C PRO A 64 -20.32 -7.69 -10.20
N PRO A 65 -20.62 -7.47 -11.49
CA PRO A 65 -21.62 -6.50 -11.89
C PRO A 65 -22.91 -6.85 -11.15
N ARG A 66 -23.44 -5.90 -10.38
CA ARG A 66 -24.71 -6.08 -9.67
C ARG A 66 -25.74 -6.34 -10.77
N SER A 67 -26.28 -7.55 -10.83
CA SER A 67 -27.41 -7.83 -11.69
C SER A 67 -28.52 -6.87 -11.27
N LEU A 68 -28.83 -5.89 -12.14
CA LEU A 68 -30.04 -5.09 -11.99
C LEU A 68 -31.19 -6.10 -12.03
N ARG A 69 -31.77 -6.42 -10.87
CA ARG A 69 -33.07 -7.07 -10.82
C ARG A 69 -34.07 -6.01 -11.26
N LEU A 70 -34.44 -6.05 -12.53
CA LEU A 70 -35.62 -5.40 -13.09
C LEU A 70 -36.88 -6.11 -12.60
#